data_AF-A0A9E3B2Z2-F1
#
_entry.id   AF-A0A9E3B2Z2-F1
#
_cell.length_a   1.000
_cell.length_b   1.000
_cell.length_c   1.000
_cell.angle_alpha   90.00
_cell.angle_beta   90.00
_cell.angle_gamma   90.00
#
_symmetry.space_group_name_H-M   'P 1'
#
loop_
_entity.id
_entity.type
_entity.pdbx_description
1 polymer ?
#
loop_
_entity_poly.entity_id
_entity_poly.type
_entity_poly.pdbx_seq_one_letter_code
_entity_poly.pdbx_strand_id
1 'polypeptide(L)'
;MHDFAYYLHDILAFFRDGLREGFSHVNGVLGLVIAAYAAYHLSEWKGIWASAFFATIAHLIAVVLLPFLVNERNFQLPPDLLELSYWKTAAALYLGYLVAIAVFFVLKTQFLTKGGGAAHAHH
;
A
#
# COMPACT_ATOMS: atom_id res chain seq x y z
N MET A 1 -24.66 -25.18 -1.70
CA MET A 1 -24.63 -24.42 -0.43
C MET A 1 -23.31 -24.62 0.33
N HIS A 2 -22.71 -25.81 0.33
CA HIS A 2 -21.38 -26.05 0.94
C HIS A 2 -20.24 -25.29 0.26
N ASP A 3 -20.21 -25.22 -1.08
CA ASP A 3 -19.11 -24.54 -1.80
C ASP A 3 -19.08 -23.04 -1.53
N PHE A 4 -20.24 -22.40 -1.45
CA PHE A 4 -20.35 -20.98 -1.11
C PHE A 4 -19.80 -20.68 0.29
N ALA A 5 -20.11 -21.52 1.27
CA ALA A 5 -19.60 -21.36 2.63
C ALA A 5 -18.07 -21.54 2.69
N TYR A 6 -17.53 -22.46 1.88
CA TYR A 6 -16.09 -22.68 1.75
C TYR A 6 -15.37 -21.45 1.16
N TYR A 7 -15.85 -20.92 0.02
CA TYR A 7 -15.28 -19.71 -0.58
C TYR A 7 -15.41 -18.49 0.34
N LEU A 8 -16.55 -18.34 1.01
CA LEU A 8 -16.77 -17.24 1.95
C LEU A 8 -15.78 -17.31 3.13
N HIS A 9 -15.53 -18.51 3.66
CA HIS A 9 -14.53 -18.71 4.72
C HIS A 9 -13.12 -18.34 4.25
N ASP A 10 -12.72 -18.79 3.06
CA ASP A 10 -11.40 -18.45 2.49
C ASP A 10 -11.24 -16.95 2.23
N ILE A 11 -12.29 -16.28 1.75
CA ILE A 11 -12.29 -14.83 1.54
C ILE A 11 -12.17 -14.10 2.88
N LEU A 12 -12.95 -14.49 3.89
CA LEU A 12 -12.90 -13.88 5.21
C LEU A 12 -11.55 -14.12 5.91
N ALA A 13 -10.97 -15.31 5.75
CA ALA A 13 -9.63 -15.62 6.25
C ALA A 13 -8.58 -14.73 5.57
N PHE A 14 -8.67 -14.55 4.24
CA PHE A 14 -7.80 -13.63 3.51
C PHE A 14 -7.95 -12.19 4.01
N PHE A 15 -9.17 -11.68 4.22
CA PHE A 15 -9.34 -10.34 4.74
C PHE A 15 -8.82 -10.20 6.18
N ARG A 16 -9.07 -11.17 7.06
CA ARG A 16 -8.61 -11.10 8.45
C ARG A 16 -7.08 -11.16 8.54
N ASP A 17 -6.49 -12.15 7.90
CA ASP A 17 -5.07 -12.47 8.07
C ASP A 17 -4.22 -11.66 7.08
N GLY A 18 -4.66 -11.59 5.82
CA GLY A 18 -3.99 -10.84 4.76
C GLY A 18 -3.99 -9.33 4.99
N LEU A 19 -5.06 -8.72 5.52
CA LEU A 19 -5.00 -7.28 5.84
C LEU A 19 -3.97 -6.99 6.93
N ARG A 20 -3.87 -7.85 7.95
CA ARG A 20 -2.91 -7.69 9.04
C ARG A 20 -1.48 -7.85 8.53
N GLU A 21 -1.25 -8.86 7.69
CA GLU A 21 0.06 -9.12 7.08
C GLU A 21 0.46 -7.99 6.14
N GLY A 22 -0.39 -7.61 5.19
CA GLY A 22 -0.16 -6.51 4.26
C GLY A 22 0.09 -5.18 4.97
N PHE A 23 -0.70 -4.86 5.99
CA PHE A 23 -0.48 -3.65 6.80
C PHE A 23 0.85 -3.70 7.56
N SER A 24 1.28 -4.86 8.07
CA SER A 24 2.57 -5.00 8.76
C SER A 24 3.76 -4.68 7.84
N HIS A 25 3.71 -5.11 6.58
CA HIS A 25 4.72 -4.77 5.58
C HIS A 25 4.72 -3.27 5.23
N VAL A 26 3.54 -2.65 5.10
CA VAL A 26 3.43 -1.20 4.84
C VAL A 26 3.86 -0.37 6.05
N ASN A 27 3.65 -0.88 7.28
CA ASN A 27 4.00 -0.20 8.52
C ASN A 27 5.51 -0.21 8.83
N GLY A 28 6.33 -0.86 8.01
CA GLY A 28 7.78 -0.70 8.03
C GLY A 28 8.23 0.65 7.45
N VAL A 29 9.47 1.06 7.74
CA VAL A 29 10.03 2.35 7.30
C VAL A 29 9.90 2.55 5.78
N LEU A 30 10.28 1.55 4.99
CA LEU A 30 10.15 1.59 3.52
C LEU A 30 8.70 1.81 3.08
N GLY A 31 7.77 1.04 3.66
CA GLY A 31 6.36 1.09 3.32
C GLY A 31 5.74 2.46 3.64
N LEU A 32 6.05 3.00 4.80
CA LEU A 32 5.57 4.31 5.25
C LEU A 32 6.10 5.45 4.37
N VAL A 33 7.38 5.41 3.97
CA VAL A 33 7.97 6.41 3.06
C VAL A 33 7.25 6.40 1.71
N ILE A 34 7.03 5.21 1.14
CA ILE A 34 6.29 5.07 -0.13
C ILE A 34 4.85 5.57 0.03
N ALA A 35 4.16 5.20 1.11
CA ALA A 35 2.78 5.61 1.35
C ALA A 35 2.65 7.13 1.53
N ALA A 36 3.56 7.75 2.28
CA ALA A 36 3.61 9.20 2.47
C ALA A 36 3.87 9.93 1.14
N TYR A 37 4.83 9.44 0.33
CA TYR A 37 5.12 9.99 -0.98
C TYR A 37 3.91 9.90 -1.93
N ALA A 38 3.25 8.74 -1.98
CA ALA A 38 2.06 8.51 -2.79
C ALA A 38 0.89 9.39 -2.34
N ALA A 39 0.63 9.49 -1.04
CA ALA A 39 -0.42 10.35 -0.48
C ALA A 39 -0.13 11.84 -0.72
N TYR A 40 1.14 12.25 -0.70
CA TYR A 40 1.54 13.62 -1.02
C TYR A 40 1.20 13.98 -2.48
N HIS A 41 1.41 13.05 -3.43
CA HIS A 41 1.06 13.27 -4.84
C HIS A 41 -0.43 13.09 -5.15
N LEU A 42 -1.18 12.43 -4.26
CA LEU A 42 -2.62 12.27 -4.42
C LEU A 42 -3.33 13.62 -4.30
N SER A 43 -4.10 13.99 -5.32
CA SER A 43 -4.89 15.22 -5.38
C SER A 43 -6.35 15.00 -4.97
N GLU A 44 -6.93 13.88 -5.38
CA GLU A 44 -8.33 13.53 -5.16
C GLU A 44 -8.51 12.08 -4.72
N TRP A 45 -9.58 11.81 -3.97
CA TRP A 45 -9.90 10.47 -3.44
C TRP A 45 -10.03 9.39 -4.53
N LYS A 46 -10.49 9.76 -5.73
CA LYS A 46 -10.67 8.81 -6.84
C LYS A 46 -9.35 8.18 -7.29
N GLY A 47 -8.24 8.90 -7.13
CA GLY A 47 -6.91 8.41 -7.51
C GLY A 47 -6.31 7.37 -6.56
N ILE A 48 -6.95 7.12 -5.39
CA ILE A 48 -6.35 6.29 -4.34
C ILE A 48 -6.04 4.86 -4.81
N TRP A 49 -6.91 4.28 -5.63
CA TRP A 49 -6.74 2.93 -6.16
C TRP A 49 -5.51 2.85 -7.08
N ALA A 50 -5.36 3.83 -7.98
CA ALA A 50 -4.19 3.91 -8.84
C ALA A 50 -2.90 4.18 -8.04
N SER A 51 -2.93 5.11 -7.08
CA SER A 51 -1.78 5.42 -6.23
C SER A 51 -1.33 4.23 -5.38
N ALA A 52 -2.26 3.49 -4.79
CA ALA A 52 -1.95 2.27 -4.04
C ALA A 52 -1.36 1.18 -4.95
N PHE A 53 -1.82 1.09 -6.21
CA PHE A 53 -1.31 0.13 -7.17
C PHE A 53 0.16 0.42 -7.52
N PHE A 54 0.47 1.68 -7.84
CA PHE A 54 1.84 2.11 -8.09
C PHE A 54 2.73 1.96 -6.85
N ALA A 55 2.21 2.27 -5.65
CA ALA A 55 2.94 2.07 -4.40
C ALA A 55 3.27 0.60 -4.14
N THR A 56 2.33 -0.31 -4.43
CA THR A 56 2.53 -1.76 -4.32
C THR A 56 3.62 -2.22 -5.28
N ILE A 57 3.55 -1.81 -6.55
CA ILE A 57 4.59 -2.14 -7.53
C ILE A 57 5.95 -1.61 -7.08
N ALA A 58 6.01 -0.34 -6.64
CA ALA A 58 7.26 0.26 -6.15
C ALA A 58 7.83 -0.50 -4.95
N HIS A 59 6.98 -0.94 -4.02
CA HIS A 59 7.40 -1.75 -2.87
C HIS A 59 7.95 -3.11 -3.31
N LEU A 60 7.24 -3.84 -4.18
CA LEU A 60 7.70 -5.13 -4.68
C LEU A 60 9.05 -5.01 -5.40
N ILE A 61 9.20 -3.99 -6.24
CA ILE A 61 10.48 -3.67 -6.90
C ILE A 61 11.56 -3.35 -5.87
N ALA A 62 11.26 -2.52 -4.87
CA ALA A 62 12.22 -2.15 -3.84
C ALA A 62 12.69 -3.36 -3.02
N VAL A 63 11.82 -4.31 -2.70
CA VAL A 63 12.19 -5.53 -1.97
C VAL A 63 13.15 -6.41 -2.78
N VAL A 64 13.05 -6.39 -4.12
CA VAL A 64 13.98 -7.12 -5.00
C VAL A 64 15.28 -6.34 -5.19
N LEU A 65 15.20 -5.03 -5.41
CA LEU A 65 16.37 -4.21 -5.75
C LEU A 65 17.22 -3.82 -4.53
N LEU A 66 16.63 -3.57 -3.36
CA LEU A 66 17.39 -3.14 -2.18
C LEU A 66 18.46 -4.16 -1.77
N PRO A 67 18.18 -5.48 -1.69
CA PRO A 67 19.21 -6.46 -1.36
C PRO A 67 20.31 -6.55 -2.41
N PHE A 68 19.99 -6.34 -3.69
CA PHE A 68 20.95 -6.27 -4.79
C PHE A 68 21.91 -5.08 -4.62
N LEU A 69 21.36 -3.90 -4.31
CA LEU A 69 22.14 -2.66 -4.13
C LEU A 69 22.97 -2.65 -2.84
N VAL A 70 22.46 -3.25 -1.75
CA VAL A 70 23.09 -3.16 -0.43
C VAL A 70 24.07 -4.31 -0.15
N ASN A 71 23.83 -5.51 -0.70
CA ASN A 71 24.60 -6.71 -0.35
C ASN A 71 25.48 -7.26 -1.48
N GLU A 72 25.66 -6.53 -2.58
CA GLU A 72 26.41 -6.95 -3.79
C GLU A 72 26.05 -8.35 -4.30
N ARG A 73 24.82 -8.81 -4.03
CA ARG A 73 24.35 -10.10 -4.52
C ARG A 73 23.91 -9.98 -5.97
N ASN A 74 23.98 -11.08 -6.71
CA ASN A 74 23.40 -11.13 -8.06
C ASN A 74 21.91 -10.83 -8.01
N PHE A 75 21.44 -10.02 -8.97
CA PHE A 75 20.02 -9.76 -9.15
C PHE A 75 19.29 -11.08 -9.40
N GLN A 76 18.29 -11.36 -8.56
CA GLN A 76 17.47 -12.55 -8.66
C GLN A 76 16.01 -12.15 -8.46
N LEU A 77 15.17 -12.57 -9.38
CA LEU A 77 13.73 -12.43 -9.23
C LEU A 77 13.24 -13.31 -8.07
N PRO A 78 12.13 -12.95 -7.40
CA PRO A 78 11.52 -13.83 -6.40
C PRO A 78 11.23 -15.21 -7.01
N PRO A 79 11.66 -16.30 -6.35
CA PRO A 79 11.48 -17.65 -6.88
C PRO A 79 10.01 -18.07 -6.95
N ASP A 80 9.16 -17.43 -6.13
CA ASP A 80 7.73 -17.66 -5.94
C ASP A 80 6.85 -16.78 -6.84
N LEU A 81 7.41 -16.03 -7.80
CA LEU A 81 6.65 -15.13 -8.70
C LEU A 81 5.47 -15.81 -9.42
N LEU A 82 5.58 -17.10 -9.71
CA LEU A 82 4.54 -17.88 -10.39
C LEU A 82 3.57 -18.56 -9.41
N GLU A 83 3.82 -18.46 -8.11
CA GLU A 83 2.99 -19.05 -7.08
C GLU A 83 1.83 -18.13 -6.69
N LEU A 84 0.67 -18.72 -6.42
CA LEU A 84 -0.50 -17.99 -5.95
C LEU A 84 -0.25 -17.30 -4.59
N SER A 85 0.64 -17.85 -3.77
CA SER A 85 1.08 -17.30 -2.48
C SER A 85 1.64 -15.88 -2.65
N TYR A 86 2.57 -15.68 -3.58
CA TYR A 86 3.17 -14.39 -3.90
C TYR A 86 2.10 -13.34 -4.25
N TRP A 87 1.16 -13.71 -5.11
CA TRP A 87 0.09 -12.80 -5.55
C TRP A 87 -0.93 -12.50 -4.44
N LYS A 88 -1.18 -13.44 -3.52
CA LYS A 88 -1.96 -13.18 -2.31
C LYS A 88 -1.28 -12.15 -1.41
N THR A 89 0.04 -12.25 -1.22
CA THR A 89 0.82 -11.27 -0.46
C THR A 89 0.84 -9.91 -1.16
N ALA A 90 0.99 -9.86 -2.49
CA ALA A 90 0.90 -8.62 -3.25
C ALA A 90 -0.48 -7.95 -3.13
N ALA A 91 -1.56 -8.74 -3.17
CA ALA A 91 -2.92 -8.24 -2.97
C ALA A 91 -3.13 -7.70 -1.53
N ALA A 92 -2.63 -8.42 -0.52
CA ALA A 92 -2.61 -7.96 0.86
C ALA A 92 -1.84 -6.64 1.02
N LEU A 93 -0.66 -6.54 0.40
CA LEU A 93 0.16 -5.33 0.39
C LEU A 93 -0.56 -4.14 -0.25
N TYR A 94 -1.26 -4.37 -1.36
CA TYR A 94 -2.11 -3.37 -2.01
C TYR A 94 -3.22 -2.84 -1.11
N LEU A 95 -3.92 -3.74 -0.41
CA LEU A 95 -4.93 -3.34 0.57
C LEU A 95 -4.30 -2.56 1.74
N GLY A 96 -3.12 -2.98 2.20
CA GLY A 96 -2.34 -2.23 3.20
C GLY A 96 -2.01 -0.80 2.73
N TYR A 97 -1.61 -0.64 1.47
CA TYR A 97 -1.31 0.66 0.89
C TYR A 97 -2.54 1.54 0.72
N LEU A 98 -3.69 0.98 0.33
CA LEU A 98 -4.94 1.74 0.30
C LEU A 98 -5.24 2.38 1.66
N VAL A 99 -5.10 1.61 2.74
CA VAL A 99 -5.33 2.11 4.10
C VAL A 99 -4.28 3.16 4.48
N ALA A 100 -2.99 2.87 4.31
CA ALA A 100 -1.92 3.79 4.72
C ALA A 100 -1.97 5.11 3.94
N ILE A 101 -2.18 5.06 2.62
CA ILE A 101 -2.31 6.25 1.77
C ILE A 101 -3.56 7.04 2.17
N ALA A 102 -4.70 6.39 2.44
CA ALA A 102 -5.91 7.06 2.91
C ALA A 102 -5.64 7.84 4.20
N VAL A 103 -4.97 7.23 5.18
CA VAL A 103 -4.60 7.90 6.44
C VAL A 103 -3.72 9.11 6.15
N PHE A 104 -2.63 8.95 5.42
CA PHE A 104 -1.74 10.09 5.11
C PHE A 104 -2.44 11.19 4.29
N PHE A 105 -3.35 10.83 3.39
CA PHE A 105 -4.11 11.80 2.60
C PHE A 105 -5.08 12.61 3.47
N VAL A 106 -5.75 11.96 4.43
CA VAL A 106 -6.56 12.66 5.43
C VAL A 106 -5.69 13.61 6.24
N LEU A 107 -4.54 13.16 6.73
CA LEU A 107 -3.61 14.01 7.48
C LEU A 107 -3.18 15.22 6.63
N LYS A 108 -2.72 14.98 5.39
CA LYS A 108 -2.35 16.03 4.43
C LYS A 108 -3.46 17.07 4.26
N THR A 109 -4.69 16.63 4.00
CA THR A 109 -5.82 17.54 3.76
C THR A 109 -6.23 18.33 5.00
N GLN A 110 -6.17 17.73 6.19
CA GLN A 110 -6.48 18.46 7.44
C GLN A 110 -5.39 19.49 7.79
N PHE A 111 -4.11 19.12 7.67
CA PHE A 111 -3.01 19.98 8.14
C PHE A 111 -2.53 20.98 7.10
N LEU A 112 -2.54 20.65 5.81
CA LEU A 112 -1.95 21.48 4.75
C LEU A 112 -3.00 22.31 3.99
N THR A 113 -4.21 21.80 3.80
CA THR A 113 -5.23 22.50 2.99
C THR A 113 -6.10 23.45 3.83
N LYS A 114 -6.47 23.08 5.07
CA LYS A 114 -7.30 23.95 5.93
C LYS A 114 -6.54 25.13 6.55
N GLY A 115 -5.21 25.09 6.60
CA GLY A 115 -4.39 26.18 7.15
C GLY A 115 -4.26 27.42 6.26
N GLY A 116 -4.55 27.33 4.95
CA GLY A 116 -4.35 28.44 4.00
C GLY A 116 -5.56 29.33 3.73
N GLY A 117 -6.76 28.96 4.21
CA GLY A 117 -8.01 29.65 3.88
C GLY A 117 -8.38 30.85 4.76
N ALA A 118 -7.62 31.15 5.81
CA ALA A 118 -7.96 32.21 6.77
C ALA A 118 -7.44 33.62 6.39
N ALA A 119 -6.78 33.78 5.24
CA ALA A 119 -6.08 35.03 4.89
C ALA A 119 -6.79 35.95 3.88
N HIS A 120 -7.99 35.61 3.39
CA HIS A 120 -8.70 36.39 2.36
C HIS A 120 -10.15 36.70 2.72
N ALA A 121 -10.36 37.31 3.88
CA ALA A 121 -11.66 37.85 4.26
C ALA A 121 -11.57 39.24 4.90
N HIS A 122 -10.76 40.15 4.35
CA HIS A 122 -10.87 41.58 4.64
C HIS A 122 -10.33 42.37 3.44
N HIS A 123 -11.22 42.81 2.55
CA HIS A 123 -11.26 44.16 1.93
C HIS A 123 -12.30 44.21 0.80
#